data_AF-A0A1J5LAT5-F1
#
_entry.id   AF-A0A1J5LAT5-F1
#
_cell.length_a   1.000
_cell.length_b   1.000
_cell.length_c   1.000
_cell.angle_alpha   90.00
_cell.angle_beta   90.00
_cell.angle_gamma   90.00
#
_symmetry.space_group_name_H-M   'P 1'
#
loop_
_entity.id
_entity.type
_entity.pdbx_description
1 polymer ?
#
loop_
_entity_poly.entity_id
_entity_poly.type
_entity_poly.pdbx_seq_one_letter_code
_entity_poly.pdbx_strand_id
1 'polypeptide(L)'
;MKRLFMLSISFLALISCNKEEVKMGNVYSEDGLKVTFQDFNDSRCPQDAVCVWQAEAEAYVKAEHDGETSDFFWLDLGVKDTVFNYEVTLTEMLPYPTADNHKSKRTAKFLINKL
;
A
#
# COMPACT_ATOMS: atom_id res chain seq x y z
N MET A 1 21.06 -25.74 59.17
CA MET A 1 21.43 -26.08 57.77
C MET A 1 20.14 -26.35 56.99
N LYS A 2 19.65 -25.36 56.25
CA LYS A 2 18.44 -25.47 55.40
C LYS A 2 18.92 -25.52 53.95
N ARG A 3 18.76 -26.66 53.29
CA ARG A 3 18.82 -26.79 51.83
C ARG A 3 17.40 -26.55 51.31
N LEU A 4 17.19 -25.59 50.42
CA LEU A 4 16.03 -25.62 49.53
C LEU A 4 16.28 -24.79 48.26
N PHE A 5 16.43 -25.53 47.16
CA PHE A 5 16.06 -25.25 45.77
C PHE A 5 16.45 -23.92 45.11
N MET A 6 17.43 -24.03 44.19
CA MET A 6 17.46 -23.31 42.92
C MET A 6 16.09 -23.44 42.22
N LEU A 7 15.49 -22.31 41.86
CA LEU A 7 14.51 -22.22 40.77
C LEU A 7 14.87 -21.01 39.92
N SER A 8 15.53 -21.32 38.80
CA SER A 8 15.73 -20.45 37.66
C SER A 8 14.38 -19.96 37.14
N ILE A 9 14.13 -18.66 37.20
CA ILE A 9 13.07 -18.04 36.42
C ILE A 9 13.75 -17.18 35.37
N SER A 10 13.97 -17.82 34.22
CA SER A 10 14.25 -17.18 32.95
C SER A 10 13.13 -16.18 32.65
N PHE A 11 13.42 -14.89 32.83
CA PHE A 11 12.56 -13.82 32.34
C PHE A 11 12.81 -13.67 30.82
N LEU A 12 12.34 -14.67 30.05
CA LEU A 12 12.08 -14.50 28.63
C LEU A 12 10.82 -13.62 28.51
N ALA A 13 10.99 -12.31 28.71
CA ALA A 13 9.98 -11.34 28.32
C ALA A 13 10.11 -11.10 26.81
N LEU A 14 9.39 -11.95 26.08
CA LEU A 14 8.68 -11.70 24.84
C LEU A 14 9.14 -10.44 24.09
N ILE A 15 9.93 -10.67 23.04
CA ILE A 15 10.08 -9.75 21.93
C ILE A 15 8.66 -9.47 21.42
N SER A 16 8.13 -8.31 21.79
CA SER A 16 6.91 -7.77 21.21
C SER A 16 7.21 -7.49 19.75
N CYS A 17 6.93 -8.47 18.90
CA CYS A 17 6.80 -8.26 17.47
C CYS A 17 5.56 -7.39 17.31
N ASN A 18 5.76 -6.07 17.31
CA ASN A 18 4.73 -5.14 16.87
C ASN A 18 4.48 -5.49 15.40
N LYS A 19 3.44 -6.30 15.16
CA LYS A 19 2.87 -6.43 13.82
C LYS A 19 2.31 -5.05 13.52
N GLU A 20 3.09 -4.25 12.80
CA GLU A 20 2.71 -2.90 12.41
C GLU A 20 1.34 -3.01 11.73
N GLU A 21 0.32 -2.42 12.35
CA GLU A 21 -1.02 -2.43 11.81
C GLU A 21 -0.98 -1.64 10.50
N VAL A 22 -0.96 -2.37 9.40
CA VAL A 22 -1.08 -1.82 8.05
C VAL A 22 -2.37 -1.02 8.02
N LYS A 23 -2.26 0.31 8.07
CA LYS A 23 -3.41 1.21 7.95
C LYS A 23 -4.01 0.99 6.57
N MET A 24 -5.11 0.24 6.51
CA MET A 24 -5.88 0.05 5.29
C MET A 24 -6.29 1.43 4.78
N GLY A 25 -5.85 1.78 3.56
CA GLY A 25 -6.20 3.05 2.93
C GLY A 25 -7.61 3.01 2.34
N ASN A 26 -7.89 3.90 1.39
CA ASN A 26 -9.22 4.02 0.80
C ASN A 26 -9.56 2.75 -0.01
N VAL A 27 -10.81 2.29 0.09
CA VAL A 27 -11.33 1.16 -0.68
C VAL A 27 -12.20 1.69 -1.82
N TYR A 28 -11.92 1.23 -3.03
CA TYR A 28 -12.65 1.55 -4.26
C TYR A 28 -13.38 0.28 -4.70
N SER A 29 -14.66 0.38 -5.08
CA SER A 29 -15.43 -0.79 -5.46
C SER A 29 -16.29 -0.51 -6.67
N GLU A 30 -16.27 -1.44 -7.62
CA GLU A 30 -17.08 -1.43 -8.84
C GLU A 30 -17.41 -2.88 -9.21
N ASP A 31 -18.66 -3.16 -9.55
CA ASP A 31 -19.13 -4.48 -10.04
C ASP A 31 -18.70 -5.71 -9.21
N GLY A 32 -18.49 -5.54 -7.91
CA GLY A 32 -18.09 -6.62 -7.00
C GLY A 32 -16.57 -6.82 -6.88
N LEU A 33 -15.74 -6.09 -7.64
CA LEU A 33 -14.32 -5.93 -7.34
C LEU A 33 -14.15 -4.85 -6.27
N LYS A 34 -13.26 -5.10 -5.30
CA LYS A 34 -12.77 -4.08 -4.35
C LYS A 34 -11.27 -3.94 -4.52
N VAL A 35 -10.80 -2.70 -4.67
CA VAL A 35 -9.38 -2.34 -4.71
C VAL A 35 -9.07 -1.52 -3.46
N THR A 36 -8.21 -2.03 -2.60
CA THR A 36 -7.72 -1.35 -1.39
C THR A 36 -6.40 -0.68 -1.72
N PHE A 37 -6.39 0.65 -1.66
CA PHE A 37 -5.17 1.45 -1.78
C PHE A 37 -4.38 1.41 -0.47
N GLN A 38 -3.08 1.14 -0.53
CA GLN A 38 -2.21 1.15 0.65
C GLN A 38 -1.30 2.37 0.68
N ASP A 39 -0.53 2.55 -0.37
CA ASP A 39 0.40 3.67 -0.53
C ASP A 39 0.78 3.84 -2.01
N PHE A 40 1.63 4.80 -2.35
CA PHE A 40 2.21 4.94 -3.67
C PHE A 40 3.69 5.33 -3.63
N ASN A 41 4.38 5.00 -4.71
CA ASN A 41 5.69 5.54 -5.05
C ASN A 41 5.51 6.54 -6.19
N ASP A 42 6.12 7.72 -6.07
CA ASP A 42 5.92 8.80 -7.02
C ASP A 42 7.22 9.57 -7.20
N SER A 43 7.90 9.23 -8.30
CA SER A 43 9.14 9.86 -8.72
C SER A 43 8.91 10.90 -9.82
N ARG A 44 7.65 11.24 -10.13
CA ARG A 44 7.34 12.27 -11.13
C ARG A 44 8.08 13.56 -10.78
N CYS A 45 8.54 14.25 -11.81
CA CYS A 45 9.30 15.48 -11.63
C CYS A 45 8.52 16.44 -10.72
N PRO A 46 9.07 16.88 -9.57
CA PRO A 46 8.35 17.77 -8.67
C PRO A 46 7.87 19.01 -9.40
N GLN A 47 6.66 19.46 -9.06
CA GLN A 47 6.02 20.57 -9.78
C GLN A 47 6.77 21.91 -9.67
N ASP A 48 7.66 22.03 -8.69
CA ASP A 48 8.49 23.18 -8.34
C ASP A 48 9.99 22.96 -8.68
N ALA A 49 10.32 21.95 -9.48
CA ALA A 49 11.68 21.64 -9.90
C ALA A 49 11.82 21.49 -11.42
N VAL A 50 13.06 21.62 -11.91
CA VAL A 50 13.41 21.30 -13.30
C VAL A 50 14.10 19.94 -13.32
N CYS A 51 13.50 18.96 -13.99
CA CYS A 51 14.08 17.62 -14.12
C CYS A 51 14.59 17.38 -15.54
N VAL A 52 15.70 16.64 -15.62
CA VAL A 52 16.24 16.16 -16.90
C VAL A 52 15.55 14.87 -17.35
N TRP A 53 15.03 14.09 -16.40
CA TRP A 53 14.40 12.79 -16.65
C TRP A 53 13.01 12.73 -16.01
N GLN A 54 12.04 12.12 -16.71
CA GLN A 54 10.73 11.80 -16.18
C GLN A 54 10.81 10.41 -15.54
N ALA A 55 10.42 10.27 -14.28
CA ALA A 55 10.38 8.99 -13.59
C ALA A 55 8.94 8.53 -13.31
N GLU A 56 8.82 7.35 -12.74
CA GLU A 56 7.58 6.55 -12.66
C GLU A 56 6.69 6.95 -11.46
N ALA A 57 5.41 6.60 -11.56
CA ALA A 57 4.44 6.71 -10.49
C ALA A 57 3.55 5.47 -10.47
N GLU A 58 3.43 4.85 -9.30
CA GLU A 58 2.79 3.56 -9.11
C GLU A 58 2.08 3.49 -7.74
N ALA A 59 0.93 2.83 -7.68
CA ALA A 59 0.18 2.61 -6.44
C ALA A 59 0.29 1.16 -5.97
N TYR A 60 0.53 0.98 -4.68
CA TYR A 60 0.52 -0.32 -4.02
C TYR A 60 -0.90 -0.64 -3.54
N VAL A 61 -1.47 -1.71 -4.08
CA VAL A 61 -2.88 -2.04 -3.90
C VAL A 61 -3.09 -3.52 -3.61
N LYS A 62 -4.29 -3.84 -3.13
CA LYS A 62 -4.80 -5.20 -2.97
C LYS A 62 -6.19 -5.30 -3.58
N ALA A 63 -6.49 -6.38 -4.28
CA ALA A 63 -7.80 -6.64 -4.86
C ALA A 63 -8.55 -7.74 -4.09
N GLU A 64 -9.87 -7.64 -4.03
CA GLU A 64 -10.77 -8.66 -3.50
C GLU A 64 -11.99 -8.79 -4.44
N HIS A 65 -12.37 -10.02 -4.77
CA HIS A 65 -13.57 -10.33 -5.54
C HIS A 65 -14.16 -11.66 -5.05
N ASP A 66 -15.47 -11.70 -4.79
CA ASP A 66 -16.20 -12.91 -4.38
C ASP A 66 -15.58 -13.70 -3.21
N GLY A 67 -14.91 -12.99 -2.28
CA GLY A 67 -14.24 -13.59 -1.12
C GLY A 67 -12.84 -14.11 -1.40
N GLU A 68 -12.39 -14.12 -2.67
CA GLU A 68 -11.00 -14.30 -3.04
C GLU A 68 -10.25 -12.97 -2.91
N THR A 69 -8.97 -13.04 -2.57
CA THR A 69 -8.15 -11.88 -2.26
C THR A 69 -6.79 -12.06 -2.88
N SER A 70 -6.31 -11.04 -3.60
CA SER A 70 -4.98 -11.05 -4.19
C SER A 70 -3.89 -10.81 -3.14
N ASP A 71 -2.65 -11.15 -3.49
CA ASP A 71 -1.49 -10.52 -2.86
C ASP A 71 -1.48 -9.02 -3.19
N PHE A 72 -0.67 -8.24 -2.47
CA PHE A 72 -0.47 -6.85 -2.84
C PHE A 72 0.40 -6.74 -4.09
N PHE A 73 0.08 -5.79 -4.97
CA PHE A 73 0.78 -5.55 -6.23
C PHE A 73 0.84 -4.05 -6.55
N TRP A 74 1.70 -3.70 -7.51
CA TRP A 74 1.89 -2.32 -8.00
C TRP A 74 1.10 -2.10 -9.28
N LEU A 75 0.43 -0.94 -9.36
CA LEU A 75 -0.23 -0.46 -10.57
C LEU A 75 0.44 0.82 -11.05
N ASP A 76 0.97 0.81 -12.27
CA ASP A 76 1.55 1.99 -12.90
C ASP A 76 0.47 3.00 -13.30
N LEU A 77 0.75 4.28 -13.08
CA LEU A 77 -0.15 5.37 -13.43
C LEU A 77 -0.41 5.39 -14.95
N GLY A 78 -1.68 5.27 -15.34
CA GLY A 78 -2.12 5.30 -16.74
C GLY A 78 -1.96 3.97 -17.49
N VAL A 79 -1.46 2.92 -16.83
CA VAL A 79 -1.33 1.58 -17.42
C VAL A 79 -2.52 0.71 -16.98
N LYS A 80 -3.03 -0.08 -17.92
CA LYS A 80 -4.10 -1.04 -17.68
C LYS A 80 -3.49 -2.35 -17.19
N ASP A 81 -4.01 -2.88 -16.09
CA ASP A 81 -3.68 -4.21 -15.60
C ASP A 81 -4.95 -5.04 -15.39
N THR A 82 -4.82 -6.37 -15.37
CA THR A 82 -5.95 -7.29 -15.24
C THR A 82 -5.90 -8.07 -13.93
N VAL A 83 -6.97 -8.00 -13.14
CA VAL A 83 -7.12 -8.77 -11.89
C VAL A 83 -8.55 -9.29 -11.77
N PHE A 84 -8.71 -10.57 -11.43
CA PHE A 84 -10.03 -11.24 -11.32
C PHE A 84 -10.97 -11.04 -12.52
N ASN A 85 -10.44 -10.98 -13.75
CA ASN A 85 -11.20 -10.69 -14.99
C ASN A 85 -11.80 -9.26 -15.03
N TYR A 86 -11.15 -8.30 -14.36
CA TYR A 86 -11.41 -6.87 -14.49
C TYR A 86 -10.15 -6.18 -15.02
N GLU A 87 -10.35 -5.16 -15.83
CA GLU A 87 -9.32 -4.18 -16.17
C GLU A 87 -9.31 -3.07 -15.11
N VAL A 88 -8.18 -2.88 -14.44
CA VAL A 88 -7.97 -1.83 -13.44
C VAL A 88 -6.90 -0.88 -13.95
N THR A 89 -7.19 0.42 -13.88
CA THR A 89 -6.25 1.48 -14.27
C THR A 89 -6.12 2.50 -13.14
N LEU A 90 -4.90 2.74 -12.69
CA LEU A 90 -4.60 3.87 -11.82
C LEU A 90 -4.65 5.15 -12.65
N THR A 91 -5.54 6.08 -12.32
CA THR A 91 -5.81 7.29 -13.13
C THR A 91 -5.32 8.58 -12.46
N GLU A 92 -5.20 8.59 -11.14
CA GLU A 92 -4.76 9.76 -10.40
C GLU A 92 -4.06 9.35 -9.11
N MET A 93 -3.06 10.15 -8.73
CA MET A 93 -2.34 10.06 -7.46
C MET A 93 -2.11 11.48 -6.93
N LEU A 94 -2.50 11.71 -5.68
CA LEU A 94 -2.34 12.98 -4.99
C LEU A 94 -1.72 12.78 -3.59
N PRO A 95 -0.91 13.72 -3.10
CA PRO A 95 -0.46 14.93 -3.79
C PRO A 95 0.46 14.61 -4.98
N TYR A 96 0.60 15.56 -5.91
CA TYR A 96 1.70 15.54 -6.86
C TYR A 96 3.00 15.95 -6.14
N PRO A 97 4.18 15.40 -6.48
CA PRO A 97 5.42 15.67 -5.75
C PRO A 97 5.80 17.15 -5.74
N THR A 98 6.34 17.61 -4.62
CA THR A 98 7.00 18.91 -4.43
C THR A 98 8.41 18.67 -3.93
N ALA A 99 9.33 19.60 -4.20
CA ALA A 99 10.71 19.53 -3.70
C ALA A 99 10.74 19.48 -2.17
N ASP A 100 9.77 20.15 -1.53
CA ASP A 100 9.54 20.03 -0.11
C ASP A 100 8.73 18.76 0.21
N ASN A 101 9.32 17.85 0.97
CA ASN A 101 8.71 16.57 1.39
C ASN A 101 7.66 16.73 2.50
N HIS A 102 6.65 17.57 2.28
CA HIS A 102 5.56 17.75 3.23
C HIS A 102 4.65 16.52 3.29
N LYS A 103 4.47 15.97 4.50
CA LYS A 103 3.51 14.89 4.73
C LYS A 103 2.09 15.40 4.56
N SER A 104 1.44 15.00 3.47
CA SER A 104 0.03 15.23 3.22
C SER A 104 -0.71 13.91 3.01
N LYS A 105 -2.04 13.94 3.08
CA LYS A 105 -2.87 12.75 2.90
C LYS A 105 -2.71 12.23 1.47
N ARG A 106 -2.26 10.98 1.33
CA ARG A 106 -2.12 10.29 0.05
C ARG A 106 -3.46 9.72 -0.40
N THR A 107 -3.81 9.93 -1.66
CA THR A 107 -5.03 9.41 -2.29
C THR A 107 -4.75 8.97 -3.72
N ALA A 108 -5.50 7.99 -4.20
CA ALA A 108 -5.46 7.52 -5.58
C ALA A 108 -6.87 7.54 -6.21
N LYS A 109 -6.96 7.38 -7.53
CA LYS A 109 -8.23 7.05 -8.21
C LYS A 109 -8.01 5.91 -9.18
N PHE A 110 -8.98 5.00 -9.23
CA PHE A 110 -8.93 3.83 -10.10
C PHE A 110 -10.14 3.86 -11.04
N LEU A 111 -9.91 3.51 -12.29
CA LEU A 111 -10.95 3.12 -13.23
C LEU A 111 -10.99 1.59 -13.25
N ILE A 112 -12.17 1.01 -13.08
CA ILE A 112 -12.39 -0.43 -13.05
C ILE A 112 -13.43 -0.76 -14.11
N ASN A 113 -13.09 -1.66 -15.04
CA ASN A 113 -14.00 -2.16 -16.06
C ASN A 113 -14.04 -3.68 -16.01
N LYS A 114 -15.23 -4.27 -16.05
CA LYS A 114 -15.38 -5.72 -16.21
C LYS A 114 -15.02 -6.13 -17.64
N LEU A 115 -14.25 -7.20 -17.80
CA LEU A 115 -13.92 -7.79 -19.11
C LEU A 115 -15.04 -8.70 -19.64
#